data_AF-A0A510WJJ9-F1
#
_entry.id   AF-A0A510WJJ9-F1
#
_cell.length_a   1.000
_cell.length_b   1.000
_cell.length_c   1.000
_cell.angle_alpha   90.00
_cell.angle_beta   90.00
_cell.angle_gamma   90.00
#
_symmetry.space_group_name_H-M   'P 1'
#
loop_
_entity.id
_entity.type
_entity.pdbx_description
1 polymer ?
#
loop_
_entity_poly.entity_id
_entity_poly.type
_entity_poly.pdbx_seq_one_letter_code
_entity_poly.pdbx_strand_id
1 'polypeptide(L)'
;METKHSLVLSTTDPTNNNSMIKIRQGDIQTQKLVVEITENGQIKSFEGLVPFFINTTKFVENQPVEQKVQSYFPSKGRLIYMMSEPDWQWGGMNTAHFSFRSLSSDGTWNEQFSTQDFTYRVLSGITNTSIRDSAYIWSFEELLRNLREYTAQGKTDWDKWIESNKEILNNIDPGGTIINILNDAKGSYASLADKLNAIQNKLFDFQTGSDQVYSGLSDLRFNLTTGQYEKIIPSNLEAVLNNIQNDKFNVAFVTDTHVDKHVLASEGINPKQFKFSRRWNTIRRFQALGEKCDATVYGGDNADCHSGRINISGDVVVPEGRIHSMALQKRFVGLAKAGKKNVIICRGNHDTGKIPYAWFGHTPETCLNGADMRNLYDGTYGGQLFKNKGLAIYRFDTDDYSDELDEMGYYKEFSGSREGGEAGKISAAQLEDLGTFLMNLERDYHVLLVGHIPLVNSDTGVWNTNMVQQLLDGFKQGIKVTINYDSLKGQPTKGYSGTKTFDFSKRGQGGTIIAYICGHWHYETTRDLGTTKMVVCTCAFPVEDDYESNKYSGFYHLEIDKASRTLKINGIGHCSTSSISY
;
A
#
# COMPACT_ATOMS: atom_id res chain seq x y z
N MET A 1 -58.36 -0.66 -43.18
CA MET A 1 -59.81 -0.94 -43.14
C MET A 1 -60.13 -1.49 -41.76
N GLU A 2 -61.32 -1.24 -41.24
CA GLU A 2 -61.75 -1.71 -39.92
C GLU A 2 -62.87 -2.73 -40.14
N THR A 3 -62.70 -3.95 -39.64
CA THR A 3 -63.72 -5.00 -39.76
C THR A 3 -64.56 -5.00 -38.49
N LYS A 4 -65.89 -4.85 -38.63
CA LYS A 4 -66.85 -4.85 -37.53
C LYS A 4 -67.73 -6.09 -37.59
N HIS A 5 -67.76 -6.85 -36.50
CA HIS A 5 -68.64 -7.99 -36.30
C HIS A 5 -69.74 -7.56 -35.33
N SER A 6 -70.99 -7.52 -35.80
CA SER A 6 -72.13 -7.17 -34.95
C SER A 6 -72.68 -8.44 -34.30
N LEU A 7 -72.85 -8.42 -32.98
CA LEU A 7 -73.25 -9.56 -32.17
C LEU A 7 -74.39 -9.18 -31.23
N VAL A 8 -75.34 -10.09 -31.06
CA VAL A 8 -76.31 -10.06 -29.96
C VAL A 8 -75.99 -11.24 -29.06
N LEU A 9 -75.58 -10.97 -27.82
CA LEU A 9 -75.18 -11.97 -26.84
C LEU A 9 -76.14 -11.96 -25.65
N SER A 10 -76.70 -13.12 -25.33
CA SER A 10 -77.65 -13.27 -24.24
C SER A 10 -76.99 -13.79 -22.96
N THR A 11 -77.49 -13.36 -21.80
CA THR A 11 -77.15 -13.97 -20.50
C THR A 11 -77.92 -15.26 -20.25
N THR A 12 -79.07 -15.47 -20.89
CA THR A 12 -79.99 -16.60 -20.64
C THR A 12 -80.19 -17.54 -21.83
N ASP A 13 -79.91 -17.11 -23.05
CA ASP A 13 -80.10 -17.91 -24.27
C ASP A 13 -78.75 -18.36 -24.86
N PRO A 14 -78.45 -19.67 -24.90
CA PRO A 14 -77.17 -20.16 -25.41
C PRO A 14 -77.09 -20.16 -26.95
N THR A 15 -78.21 -19.98 -27.66
CA THR A 15 -78.24 -20.11 -29.13
C THR A 15 -77.59 -18.94 -29.85
N ASN A 16 -77.48 -17.77 -29.18
CA ASN A 16 -76.73 -16.58 -29.62
C ASN A 16 -76.68 -16.47 -31.15
N ASN A 17 -77.83 -16.24 -31.81
CA ASN A 17 -78.11 -16.32 -33.27
C ASN A 17 -77.21 -15.42 -34.16
N ASN A 18 -75.90 -15.64 -34.10
CA ASN A 18 -74.87 -14.85 -34.75
C ASN A 18 -74.24 -15.67 -35.87
N SER A 19 -73.97 -15.03 -37.01
CA SER A 19 -73.15 -15.65 -38.07
C SER A 19 -71.75 -15.96 -37.54
N MET A 20 -71.13 -17.05 -38.00
CA MET A 20 -69.78 -17.44 -37.59
C MET A 20 -68.77 -16.29 -37.78
N ILE A 21 -68.23 -15.81 -36.66
CA ILE A 21 -67.20 -14.77 -36.62
C ILE A 21 -65.89 -15.39 -37.10
N LYS A 22 -65.25 -14.76 -38.10
CA LYS A 22 -63.95 -15.20 -38.62
C LYS A 22 -62.93 -14.09 -38.42
N ILE A 23 -61.90 -14.39 -37.64
CA ILE A 23 -60.80 -13.47 -37.29
C ILE A 23 -59.53 -14.02 -37.94
N ARG A 24 -58.72 -13.18 -38.58
CA ARG A 24 -57.45 -13.61 -39.17
C ARG A 24 -56.31 -13.33 -38.20
N GLN A 25 -55.47 -14.32 -37.96
CA GLN A 25 -54.30 -14.20 -37.11
C GLN A 25 -53.27 -13.24 -37.73
N GLY A 26 -52.70 -12.33 -36.93
CA GLY A 26 -51.70 -11.36 -37.40
C GLY A 26 -52.26 -10.26 -38.30
N ASP A 27 -53.58 -10.10 -38.36
CA ASP A 27 -54.20 -9.00 -39.10
C ASP A 27 -54.00 -7.67 -38.35
N ILE A 28 -53.28 -6.74 -39.00
CA ILE A 28 -53.04 -5.38 -38.51
C ILE A 28 -54.28 -4.48 -38.57
N GLN A 29 -55.38 -4.96 -39.18
CA GLN A 29 -56.67 -4.27 -39.15
C GLN A 29 -57.39 -4.52 -37.82
N THR A 30 -57.84 -3.47 -37.15
CA THR A 30 -58.59 -3.59 -35.89
C THR A 30 -59.89 -4.36 -36.11
N GLN A 31 -59.97 -5.60 -35.66
CA GLN A 31 -61.18 -6.42 -35.66
C GLN A 31 -62.01 -6.04 -34.43
N LYS A 32 -63.19 -5.45 -34.63
CA LYS A 32 -64.06 -4.99 -33.54
C LYS A 32 -65.31 -5.86 -33.42
N LEU A 33 -65.60 -6.32 -32.22
CA LEU A 33 -66.88 -6.90 -31.85
C LEU A 33 -67.78 -5.77 -31.33
N VAL A 34 -68.87 -5.50 -32.04
CA VAL A 34 -69.92 -4.55 -31.62
C VAL A 34 -71.04 -5.39 -31.05
N VAL A 35 -71.17 -5.38 -29.72
CA VAL A 35 -71.99 -6.33 -28.99
C VAL A 35 -73.17 -5.63 -28.33
N GLU A 36 -74.36 -6.18 -28.52
CA GLU A 36 -75.56 -5.88 -27.74
C GLU A 36 -75.84 -7.01 -26.76
N ILE A 37 -76.08 -6.67 -25.50
CA ILE A 37 -76.28 -7.60 -24.40
C ILE A 37 -77.77 -7.70 -24.11
N THR A 38 -78.29 -8.92 -24.09
CA THR A 38 -79.70 -9.19 -23.82
C THR A 38 -79.91 -10.16 -22.67
N GLU A 39 -81.05 -10.08 -22.02
CA GLU A 39 -81.54 -11.06 -21.04
C GLU A 39 -83.01 -11.31 -21.33
N ASN A 40 -83.37 -12.58 -21.55
CA ASN A 40 -84.74 -12.97 -21.91
C ASN A 40 -85.29 -12.18 -23.12
N GLY A 41 -84.43 -11.89 -24.09
CA GLY A 41 -84.79 -11.17 -25.32
C GLY A 41 -84.91 -9.64 -25.19
N GLN A 42 -84.64 -9.06 -24.02
CA GLN A 42 -84.62 -7.61 -23.80
C GLN A 42 -83.19 -7.09 -23.57
N ILE A 43 -82.91 -5.85 -23.94
CA ILE A 43 -81.61 -5.21 -23.69
C ILE A 43 -81.31 -5.19 -22.19
N LYS A 44 -80.16 -5.74 -21.79
CA LYS A 44 -79.69 -5.74 -20.40
C LYS A 44 -78.72 -4.60 -20.15
N SER A 45 -79.11 -3.67 -19.29
CA SER A 45 -78.19 -2.65 -18.77
C SER A 45 -77.18 -3.27 -17.81
N PHE A 46 -75.98 -2.70 -17.77
CA PHE A 46 -74.90 -3.09 -16.84
C PHE A 46 -74.26 -1.87 -16.17
N GLU A 47 -75.07 -0.86 -15.85
CA GLU A 47 -74.60 0.34 -15.14
C GLU A 47 -73.85 -0.02 -13.85
N GLY A 48 -72.73 0.67 -13.61
CA GLY A 48 -71.84 0.43 -12.48
C GLY A 48 -70.90 -0.78 -12.65
N LEU A 49 -71.00 -1.55 -13.74
CA LEU A 49 -70.17 -2.72 -14.00
C LEU A 49 -69.18 -2.49 -15.14
N VAL A 50 -68.05 -3.16 -15.03
CA VAL A 50 -66.97 -3.14 -16.03
C VAL A 50 -66.98 -4.47 -16.78
N PRO A 51 -67.07 -4.46 -18.12
CA PRO A 51 -67.00 -5.67 -18.91
C PRO A 51 -65.55 -6.13 -19.14
N PHE A 52 -65.36 -7.45 -19.11
CA PHE A 52 -64.14 -8.16 -19.43
C PHE A 52 -64.42 -9.22 -20.49
N PHE A 53 -63.60 -9.27 -21.52
CA PHE A 53 -63.59 -10.36 -22.49
C PHE A 53 -62.79 -11.53 -21.93
N ILE A 54 -63.40 -12.72 -21.92
CA ILE A 54 -62.80 -13.94 -21.39
C ILE A 54 -62.80 -15.00 -22.50
N ASN A 55 -61.63 -15.44 -22.94
CA ASN A 55 -61.50 -16.60 -23.82
C ASN A 55 -61.22 -17.85 -22.98
N THR A 56 -62.14 -18.82 -23.05
CA THR A 56 -62.13 -20.05 -22.26
C THR A 56 -61.50 -21.26 -22.96
N THR A 57 -61.09 -21.13 -24.22
CA THR A 57 -60.63 -22.23 -25.10
C THR A 57 -59.54 -23.10 -24.48
N LYS A 58 -58.65 -22.51 -23.68
CA LYS A 58 -57.48 -23.17 -23.07
C LYS A 58 -57.48 -23.12 -21.54
N PHE A 59 -58.65 -23.00 -20.90
CA PHE A 59 -58.75 -22.97 -19.44
C PHE A 59 -58.18 -24.23 -18.77
N VAL A 60 -58.41 -25.41 -19.34
CA VAL A 60 -57.89 -26.70 -18.82
C VAL A 60 -56.35 -26.79 -18.87
N GLU A 61 -55.72 -25.99 -19.72
CA GLU A 61 -54.26 -25.87 -19.84
C GLU A 61 -53.72 -24.72 -18.97
N ASN A 62 -54.58 -24.07 -18.16
CA ASN A 62 -54.26 -22.90 -17.34
C ASN A 62 -53.80 -21.67 -18.14
N GLN A 63 -54.32 -21.53 -19.37
CA GLN A 63 -53.96 -20.45 -20.32
C GLN A 63 -55.17 -19.57 -20.72
N PRO A 64 -55.88 -18.95 -19.76
CA PRO A 64 -56.99 -18.06 -20.08
C PRO A 64 -56.49 -16.77 -20.75
N VAL A 65 -57.35 -16.16 -21.57
CA VAL A 65 -57.18 -14.76 -21.98
C VAL A 65 -58.26 -13.94 -21.30
N GLU A 66 -57.84 -12.95 -20.52
CA GLU A 66 -58.73 -11.99 -19.88
C GLU A 66 -58.32 -10.58 -20.29
N GLN A 67 -59.26 -9.80 -20.84
CA GLN A 67 -59.01 -8.46 -21.33
C GLN A 67 -60.11 -7.50 -20.88
N LYS A 68 -59.74 -6.36 -20.28
CA LYS A 68 -60.69 -5.31 -19.92
C LYS A 68 -61.21 -4.59 -21.17
N VAL A 69 -62.53 -4.51 -21.31
CA VAL A 69 -63.17 -3.82 -22.45
C VAL A 69 -63.04 -2.30 -22.27
N GLN A 70 -62.48 -1.62 -23.26
CA GLN A 70 -62.16 -0.18 -23.18
C GLN A 70 -63.32 0.74 -23.59
N SER A 71 -64.28 0.25 -24.38
CA SER A 71 -65.38 1.07 -24.90
C SER A 71 -66.72 0.38 -24.70
N TYR A 72 -67.59 0.96 -23.88
CA TYR A 72 -68.90 0.40 -23.57
C TYR A 72 -69.90 1.48 -23.15
N PHE A 73 -71.19 1.17 -23.34
CA PHE A 73 -72.34 2.03 -23.11
C PHE A 73 -73.35 1.27 -22.22
N PRO A 74 -73.16 1.27 -20.89
CA PRO A 74 -73.92 0.40 -19.98
C PRO A 74 -75.42 0.58 -20.04
N SER A 75 -75.90 1.83 -20.07
CA SER A 75 -77.32 2.17 -20.14
C SER A 75 -78.01 1.68 -21.42
N LYS A 76 -77.23 1.41 -22.47
CA LYS A 76 -77.71 0.90 -23.76
C LYS A 76 -77.49 -0.61 -23.91
N GLY A 77 -76.93 -1.28 -22.90
CA GLY A 77 -76.55 -2.68 -22.98
C GLY A 77 -75.60 -2.98 -24.15
N ARG A 78 -74.67 -2.07 -24.46
CA ARG A 78 -73.78 -2.21 -25.63
C ARG A 78 -72.31 -2.08 -25.27
N LEU A 79 -71.45 -2.84 -25.93
CA LEU A 79 -69.99 -2.69 -25.84
C LEU A 79 -69.31 -2.82 -27.19
N ILE A 80 -68.12 -2.24 -27.31
CA ILE A 80 -67.24 -2.36 -28.47
C ILE A 80 -65.92 -2.93 -27.99
N TYR A 81 -65.66 -4.19 -28.33
CA TYR A 81 -64.42 -4.87 -28.00
C TYR A 81 -63.49 -4.87 -29.21
N MET A 82 -62.33 -4.25 -29.08
CA MET A 82 -61.27 -4.35 -30.09
C MET A 82 -60.44 -5.59 -29.77
N MET A 83 -60.48 -6.58 -30.65
CA MET A 83 -59.66 -7.76 -30.48
C MET A 83 -58.18 -7.41 -30.61
N SER A 84 -57.39 -8.05 -29.79
CA SER A 84 -55.95 -7.86 -29.61
C SER A 84 -55.22 -9.17 -29.85
N GLU A 85 -53.89 -9.11 -29.83
CA GLU A 85 -53.05 -10.26 -30.16
C GLU A 85 -53.35 -11.53 -29.35
N PRO A 86 -53.55 -11.46 -28.02
CA PRO A 86 -53.96 -12.62 -27.23
C PRO A 86 -55.27 -13.27 -27.68
N ASP A 87 -56.23 -12.49 -28.20
CA ASP A 87 -57.56 -12.99 -28.52
C ASP A 87 -57.56 -13.87 -29.78
N TRP A 88 -56.57 -13.72 -30.66
CA TRP A 88 -56.43 -14.55 -31.86
C TRP A 88 -55.20 -15.44 -31.84
N GLN A 89 -54.62 -15.72 -30.66
CA GLN A 89 -53.41 -16.53 -30.56
C GLN A 89 -53.67 -18.03 -30.84
N TRP A 90 -54.87 -18.52 -30.53
CA TRP A 90 -55.24 -19.93 -30.72
C TRP A 90 -55.92 -20.12 -32.08
N GLY A 91 -55.21 -20.73 -33.04
CA GLY A 91 -55.78 -21.09 -34.33
C GLY A 91 -56.96 -22.06 -34.21
N GLY A 92 -58.00 -21.88 -35.02
CA GLY A 92 -59.19 -22.74 -34.99
C GLY A 92 -60.37 -22.13 -34.24
N MET A 93 -61.26 -23.00 -33.72
CA MET A 93 -62.44 -22.56 -32.98
C MET A 93 -62.07 -22.16 -31.56
N ASN A 94 -62.51 -20.98 -31.15
CA ASN A 94 -62.35 -20.44 -29.82
C ASN A 94 -63.72 -20.22 -29.17
N THR A 95 -63.78 -20.43 -27.86
CA THR A 95 -64.94 -20.16 -27.00
C THR A 95 -64.64 -18.98 -26.10
N ALA A 96 -65.57 -18.03 -26.01
CA ALA A 96 -65.41 -16.84 -25.17
C ALA A 96 -66.76 -16.34 -24.65
N HIS A 97 -66.72 -15.50 -23.61
CA HIS A 97 -67.87 -14.74 -23.11
C HIS A 97 -67.43 -13.37 -22.60
N PHE A 98 -68.40 -12.51 -22.28
CA PHE A 98 -68.16 -11.27 -21.55
C PHE A 98 -68.61 -11.41 -20.10
N SER A 99 -67.70 -11.14 -19.16
CA SER A 99 -67.94 -11.09 -17.72
C SER A 99 -68.11 -9.64 -17.28
N PHE A 100 -69.10 -9.35 -16.43
CA PHE A 100 -69.41 -8.00 -15.94
C PHE A 100 -69.15 -7.94 -14.44
N ARG A 101 -68.18 -7.12 -14.04
CA ARG A 101 -67.63 -7.13 -12.68
C ARG A 101 -67.75 -5.75 -12.02
N SER A 102 -67.93 -5.74 -10.71
CA SER A 102 -67.79 -4.54 -9.88
C SER A 102 -66.41 -4.53 -9.21
N LEU A 103 -65.85 -3.33 -8.98
CA LEU A 103 -64.61 -3.16 -8.23
C LEU A 103 -64.93 -2.88 -6.77
N SER A 104 -64.48 -3.75 -5.88
CA SER A 104 -64.58 -3.57 -4.44
C SER A 104 -63.66 -2.46 -3.93
N SER A 105 -63.94 -1.95 -2.74
CA SER A 105 -63.10 -0.93 -2.07
C SER A 105 -61.67 -1.40 -1.79
N ASP A 106 -61.43 -2.71 -1.73
CA ASP A 106 -60.11 -3.32 -1.53
C ASP A 106 -59.34 -3.57 -2.84
N GLY A 107 -59.90 -3.20 -4.00
CA GLY A 107 -59.29 -3.40 -5.30
C GLY A 107 -59.56 -4.77 -5.94
N THR A 108 -60.43 -5.60 -5.36
CA THR A 108 -60.84 -6.88 -5.95
C THR A 108 -61.97 -6.74 -6.96
N TRP A 109 -61.91 -7.47 -8.07
CA TRP A 109 -63.00 -7.55 -9.04
C TRP A 109 -63.98 -8.68 -8.67
N ASN A 110 -65.25 -8.33 -8.47
CA ASN A 110 -66.32 -9.28 -8.18
C ASN A 110 -67.26 -9.44 -9.38
N GLU A 111 -67.27 -10.62 -9.99
CA GLU A 111 -68.20 -10.95 -11.06
C GLU A 111 -69.65 -10.89 -10.57
N GLN A 112 -70.51 -10.21 -11.34
CA GLN A 112 -71.94 -10.09 -11.08
C GLN A 112 -72.75 -10.99 -12.01
N PHE A 113 -72.39 -11.03 -13.30
CA PHE A 113 -72.95 -11.94 -14.29
C PHE A 113 -72.03 -12.02 -15.52
N SER A 114 -72.31 -12.98 -16.41
CA SER A 114 -71.67 -13.12 -17.72
C SER A 114 -72.68 -13.37 -18.83
N THR A 115 -72.29 -13.14 -20.09
CA THR A 115 -73.04 -13.68 -21.23
C THR A 115 -72.87 -15.19 -21.30
N GLN A 116 -73.78 -15.89 -21.97
CA GLN A 116 -73.51 -17.24 -22.45
C GLN A 116 -72.31 -17.24 -23.39
N ASP A 117 -71.63 -18.38 -23.46
CA ASP A 117 -70.48 -18.55 -24.35
C ASP A 117 -70.87 -18.34 -25.82
N PHE A 118 -69.97 -17.76 -26.59
CA PHE A 118 -70.05 -17.67 -28.03
C PHE A 118 -68.75 -18.18 -28.65
N THR A 119 -68.82 -18.54 -29.94
CA THR A 119 -67.67 -19.08 -30.65
C THR A 119 -67.23 -18.17 -31.80
N TYR A 120 -65.92 -18.13 -32.01
CA TYR A 120 -65.31 -17.46 -33.15
C TYR A 120 -64.18 -18.32 -33.70
N ARG A 121 -63.90 -18.19 -35.00
CA ARG A 121 -62.85 -18.96 -35.68
C ARG A 121 -61.67 -18.06 -36.02
N VAL A 122 -60.51 -18.43 -35.52
CA VAL A 122 -59.22 -17.85 -35.91
C VAL A 122 -58.71 -18.59 -37.15
N LEU A 123 -58.56 -17.86 -38.25
CA LEU A 123 -57.97 -18.32 -39.50
C LEU A 123 -56.45 -18.06 -39.48
N SER A 124 -55.66 -19.04 -39.89
CA SER A 124 -54.21 -18.91 -40.00
C SER A 124 -53.82 -17.72 -40.90
N GLY A 125 -52.84 -16.95 -40.44
CA GLY A 125 -52.23 -15.82 -41.15
C GLY A 125 -50.73 -15.78 -40.91
N ILE A 126 -50.05 -14.71 -41.37
CA ILE A 126 -48.62 -14.51 -41.11
C ILE A 126 -48.48 -14.02 -39.67
N THR A 127 -47.87 -14.83 -38.81
CA THR A 127 -47.67 -14.52 -37.39
C THR A 127 -46.19 -14.34 -37.12
N ASN A 128 -45.79 -13.15 -36.66
CA ASN A 128 -44.40 -12.86 -36.27
C ASN A 128 -44.21 -12.84 -34.74
N THR A 129 -45.16 -13.38 -33.98
CA THR A 129 -45.17 -13.23 -32.52
C THR A 129 -45.13 -14.54 -31.78
N SER A 130 -44.46 -14.53 -30.63
CA SER A 130 -44.37 -15.66 -29.70
C SER A 130 -45.73 -15.89 -29.04
N ILE A 131 -46.22 -17.13 -29.11
CA ILE A 131 -47.43 -17.56 -28.40
C ILE A 131 -47.23 -17.33 -26.89
N ARG A 132 -48.19 -16.69 -26.22
CA ARG A 132 -48.13 -16.45 -24.77
C ARG A 132 -48.70 -17.65 -24.01
N ASP A 133 -48.03 -18.08 -22.95
CA ASP A 133 -48.52 -19.15 -22.06
C ASP A 133 -49.80 -18.77 -21.32
N SER A 134 -50.05 -17.48 -21.11
CA SER A 134 -51.31 -16.92 -20.58
C SER A 134 -51.34 -15.42 -20.89
N ALA A 135 -52.54 -14.84 -20.99
CA ALA A 135 -52.70 -13.40 -21.20
C ALA A 135 -53.63 -12.76 -20.16
N TYR A 136 -53.53 -13.24 -18.92
CA TYR A 136 -54.11 -12.56 -17.77
C TYR A 136 -53.38 -11.23 -17.53
N ILE A 137 -54.11 -10.12 -17.57
CA ILE A 137 -53.56 -8.79 -17.30
C ILE A 137 -53.90 -8.40 -15.87
N TRP A 138 -52.87 -8.18 -15.02
CA TRP A 138 -53.08 -7.50 -13.74
C TRP A 138 -53.59 -6.08 -13.99
N SER A 139 -54.70 -5.75 -13.35
CA SER A 139 -55.18 -4.37 -13.29
C SER A 139 -54.23 -3.52 -12.43
N PHE A 140 -54.17 -2.21 -12.67
CA PHE A 140 -53.34 -1.30 -11.86
C PHE A 140 -53.76 -1.35 -10.38
N GLU A 141 -55.05 -1.54 -10.14
CA GLU A 141 -55.67 -1.67 -8.84
C GLU A 141 -55.14 -2.90 -8.07
N GLU A 142 -54.96 -4.03 -8.74
CA GLU A 142 -54.36 -5.24 -8.14
C GLU A 142 -52.87 -5.07 -7.84
N LEU A 143 -52.11 -4.43 -8.76
CA LEU A 143 -50.69 -4.14 -8.54
C LEU A 143 -50.51 -3.19 -7.35
N LEU A 144 -51.34 -2.16 -7.24
CA LEU A 144 -51.32 -1.20 -6.13
C LEU A 144 -51.66 -1.86 -4.80
N ARG A 145 -52.65 -2.77 -4.78
CA ARG A 145 -52.97 -3.57 -3.59
C ARG A 145 -51.79 -4.42 -3.15
N ASN A 146 -51.21 -5.20 -4.07
CA ASN A 146 -50.07 -6.09 -3.77
C ASN A 146 -48.87 -5.29 -3.23
N LEU A 147 -48.59 -4.10 -3.80
CA LEU A 147 -47.53 -3.22 -3.32
C LEU A 147 -47.80 -2.70 -1.89
N ARG A 148 -49.05 -2.33 -1.60
CA ARG A 148 -49.45 -1.87 -0.25
C ARG A 148 -49.34 -2.97 0.79
N GLU A 149 -49.81 -4.17 0.47
CA GLU A 149 -49.70 -5.35 1.33
C GLU A 149 -48.25 -5.71 1.61
N TYR A 150 -47.41 -5.74 0.57
CA TYR A 150 -45.97 -5.97 0.71
C TYR A 150 -45.30 -4.92 1.61
N THR A 151 -45.64 -3.64 1.45
CA THR A 151 -45.07 -2.55 2.26
C THR A 151 -45.51 -2.65 3.73
N ALA A 152 -46.77 -2.96 3.99
CA ALA A 152 -47.31 -3.11 5.34
C ALA A 152 -46.68 -4.31 6.06
N GLN A 153 -46.54 -5.44 5.36
CA GLN A 153 -45.90 -6.64 5.88
C GLN A 153 -44.40 -6.40 6.12
N GLY A 154 -43.70 -5.79 5.15
CA GLY A 154 -42.27 -5.50 5.25
C GLY A 154 -41.91 -4.60 6.44
N LYS A 155 -42.76 -3.62 6.77
CA LYS A 155 -42.58 -2.81 7.99
C LYS A 155 -42.68 -3.66 9.25
N THR A 156 -43.69 -4.52 9.33
CA THR A 156 -43.91 -5.41 10.48
C THR A 156 -42.76 -6.40 10.67
N ASP A 157 -42.25 -6.97 9.57
CA ASP A 157 -41.15 -7.93 9.62
C ASP A 157 -39.83 -7.26 9.99
N TRP A 158 -39.59 -6.03 9.52
CA TRP A 158 -38.43 -5.23 9.92
C TRP A 158 -38.44 -4.92 11.42
N ASP A 159 -39.58 -4.45 11.95
CA ASP A 159 -39.72 -4.12 13.38
C ASP A 159 -39.50 -5.37 14.25
N LYS A 160 -40.06 -6.53 13.85
CA LYS A 160 -39.82 -7.81 14.53
C LYS A 160 -38.36 -8.24 14.47
N TRP A 161 -37.69 -8.06 13.33
CA TRP A 161 -36.28 -8.41 13.18
C TRP A 161 -35.41 -7.54 14.10
N ILE A 162 -35.65 -6.22 14.17
CA ILE A 162 -34.93 -5.33 15.08
C ILE A 162 -35.13 -5.76 16.54
N GLU A 163 -36.37 -5.99 16.97
CA GLU A 163 -36.64 -6.36 18.36
C GLU A 163 -36.04 -7.72 18.72
N SER A 164 -36.07 -8.70 17.80
CA SER A 164 -35.48 -10.03 18.02
C SER A 164 -33.95 -10.00 18.14
N ASN A 165 -33.29 -8.98 17.57
CA ASN A 165 -31.83 -8.82 17.60
C ASN A 165 -31.36 -7.71 18.55
N LYS A 166 -32.28 -7.07 19.28
CA LYS A 166 -32.02 -5.88 20.10
C LYS A 166 -30.93 -6.06 21.14
N GLU A 167 -30.87 -7.22 21.78
CA GLU A 167 -29.83 -7.52 22.77
C GLU A 167 -28.43 -7.55 22.14
N ILE A 168 -28.29 -8.18 20.97
CA ILE A 168 -27.03 -8.21 20.22
C ILE A 168 -26.67 -6.81 19.75
N LEU A 169 -27.63 -6.07 19.20
CA LEU A 169 -27.43 -4.70 18.70
C LEU A 169 -27.04 -3.71 19.81
N ASN A 170 -27.57 -3.87 21.02
CA ASN A 170 -27.20 -3.05 22.18
C ASN A 170 -25.81 -3.39 22.73
N ASN A 171 -25.38 -4.64 22.59
CA ASN A 171 -24.11 -5.14 23.14
C ASN A 171 -22.96 -5.16 22.11
N ILE A 172 -23.20 -4.75 20.87
CA ILE A 172 -22.19 -4.78 19.80
C ILE A 172 -21.02 -3.83 20.05
N ASP A 173 -21.24 -2.75 20.79
CA ASP A 173 -20.21 -1.77 21.14
C ASP A 173 -20.39 -1.25 22.57
N PRO A 174 -20.02 -2.06 23.58
CA PRO A 174 -20.18 -1.68 24.97
C PRO A 174 -19.37 -0.42 25.28
N GLY A 175 -20.06 0.64 25.73
CA GLY A 175 -19.43 1.92 26.06
C GLY A 175 -19.05 2.79 24.85
N GLY A 176 -19.40 2.38 23.62
CA GLY A 176 -19.21 3.21 22.43
C GLY A 176 -17.74 3.33 21.97
N THR A 177 -16.90 2.34 22.27
CA THR A 177 -15.47 2.43 21.93
C THR A 177 -15.25 2.35 20.42
N ILE A 178 -15.94 1.44 19.75
CA ILE A 178 -15.82 1.23 18.31
C ILE A 178 -16.42 2.42 17.57
N ILE A 179 -17.58 2.94 17.99
CA ILE A 179 -18.19 4.11 17.36
C ILE A 179 -17.34 5.37 17.56
N ASN A 180 -16.66 5.52 18.70
CA ASN A 180 -15.72 6.62 18.92
C ASN A 180 -14.49 6.49 18.01
N ILE A 181 -13.91 5.30 17.87
CA ILE A 181 -12.80 5.05 16.93
C ILE A 181 -13.23 5.39 15.49
N LEU A 182 -14.45 5.01 15.09
CA LEU A 182 -14.96 5.31 13.74
C LEU A 182 -15.23 6.80 13.53
N ASN A 183 -15.73 7.50 14.55
CA ASN A 183 -15.94 8.95 14.52
C ASN A 183 -14.61 9.72 14.48
N ASP A 184 -13.62 9.31 15.27
CA ASP A 184 -12.27 9.88 15.23
C ASP A 184 -11.60 9.61 13.88
N ALA A 185 -11.73 8.38 13.36
CA ALA A 185 -11.21 7.99 12.06
C ALA A 185 -11.85 8.78 10.92
N LYS A 186 -13.09 9.25 11.06
CA LYS A 186 -13.73 10.15 10.09
C LYS A 186 -13.09 11.54 10.08
N GLY A 187 -12.62 12.05 11.23
CA GLY A 187 -12.07 13.40 11.35
C GLY A 187 -13.09 14.49 11.00
N SER A 188 -12.68 15.51 10.25
CA SER A 188 -13.54 16.65 9.86
C SER A 188 -14.52 16.37 8.71
N TYR A 189 -14.55 15.13 8.19
CA TYR A 189 -15.43 14.76 7.07
C TYR A 189 -16.87 14.52 7.55
N ALA A 190 -17.85 14.69 6.68
CA ALA A 190 -19.26 14.47 7.02
C ALA A 190 -19.57 12.98 7.26
N SER A 191 -18.97 12.07 6.47
CA SER A 191 -19.00 10.62 6.68
C SER A 191 -17.63 9.95 6.44
N LEU A 192 -17.47 8.69 6.88
CA LEU A 192 -16.28 7.89 6.59
C LEU A 192 -16.16 7.58 5.09
N ALA A 193 -17.30 7.43 4.40
CA ALA A 193 -17.35 7.26 2.95
C ALA A 193 -16.86 8.51 2.21
N ASP A 194 -17.19 9.71 2.69
CA ASP A 194 -16.68 10.96 2.11
C ASP A 194 -15.16 11.07 2.28
N LYS A 195 -14.65 10.68 3.45
CA LYS A 195 -13.21 10.57 3.66
C LYS A 195 -12.60 9.57 2.68
N LEU A 196 -13.17 8.37 2.53
CA LEU A 196 -12.67 7.31 1.65
C LEU A 196 -12.65 7.77 0.18
N ASN A 197 -13.73 8.38 -0.30
CA ASN A 197 -13.81 8.93 -1.65
C ASN A 197 -12.81 10.08 -1.86
N ALA A 198 -12.62 10.93 -0.86
CA ALA A 198 -11.66 12.03 -0.92
C ALA A 198 -10.20 11.55 -0.96
N ILE A 199 -9.91 10.31 -0.55
CA ILE A 199 -8.56 9.75 -0.49
C ILE A 199 -8.30 8.68 -1.55
N GLN A 200 -9.35 8.06 -2.11
CA GLN A 200 -9.27 6.92 -3.03
C GLN A 200 -8.40 7.17 -4.27
N ASN A 201 -8.24 8.44 -4.68
CA ASN A 201 -7.40 8.83 -5.82
C ASN A 201 -6.40 9.94 -5.48
N LYS A 202 -6.17 10.23 -4.19
CA LYS A 202 -5.12 11.17 -3.79
C LYS A 202 -3.82 10.41 -3.60
N LEU A 203 -2.82 10.74 -4.41
CA LEU A 203 -1.43 10.54 -4.01
C LEU A 203 -1.19 11.48 -2.84
N PHE A 204 -1.20 10.93 -1.63
CA PHE A 204 -0.79 11.70 -0.47
C PHE A 204 0.70 12.02 -0.60
N ASP A 205 1.05 13.29 -0.44
CA ASP A 205 2.38 13.64 0.03
C ASP A 205 2.49 13.08 1.45
N PHE A 206 2.98 11.85 1.54
CA PHE A 206 3.34 11.28 2.82
C PHE A 206 4.47 12.12 3.37
N GLN A 207 4.19 12.94 4.39
CA GLN A 207 5.27 13.33 5.28
C GLN A 207 5.87 12.04 5.82
N THR A 208 7.11 11.77 5.43
CA THR A 208 7.95 10.70 5.95
C THR A 208 8.30 11.02 7.41
N GLY A 209 7.28 10.98 8.27
CA GLY A 209 7.43 10.97 9.71
C GLY A 209 7.99 9.62 10.14
N SER A 210 8.92 9.68 11.09
CA SER A 210 9.48 8.58 11.88
C SER A 210 8.46 7.55 12.40
N ASP A 211 7.18 7.90 12.38
CA ASP A 211 6.02 7.36 13.09
C ASP A 211 5.35 6.20 12.35
N GLN A 212 5.69 5.96 11.08
CA GLN A 212 5.23 4.79 10.30
C GLN A 212 6.02 3.49 10.56
N VAL A 213 6.86 3.46 11.60
CA VAL A 213 7.36 2.20 12.15
C VAL A 213 6.37 1.81 13.24
N TYR A 214 5.61 0.72 13.06
CA TYR A 214 4.68 0.22 14.08
C TYR A 214 5.43 0.06 15.41
N SER A 215 5.27 1.02 16.32
CA SER A 215 5.93 1.02 17.63
C SER A 215 5.27 0.08 18.64
N GLY A 216 4.47 -0.87 18.17
CA GLY A 216 3.53 -1.61 19.02
C GLY A 216 3.95 -3.04 19.35
N LEU A 217 4.53 -3.79 18.42
CA LEU A 217 4.68 -5.25 18.58
C LEU A 217 6.12 -5.75 18.58
N SER A 218 7.07 -5.05 17.96
CA SER A 218 8.46 -5.49 17.84
C SER A 218 9.31 -5.21 19.08
N ASP A 219 8.85 -4.34 19.97
CA ASP A 219 9.50 -4.05 21.25
C ASP A 219 8.83 -4.79 22.42
N LEU A 220 7.73 -5.50 22.19
CA LEU A 220 6.95 -6.14 23.25
C LEU A 220 7.02 -7.67 23.14
N ARG A 221 7.56 -8.32 24.17
CA ARG A 221 7.54 -9.77 24.34
C ARG A 221 6.37 -10.17 25.22
N PHE A 222 5.53 -11.10 24.77
CA PHE A 222 4.56 -11.71 25.67
C PHE A 222 5.28 -12.66 26.65
N ASN A 223 5.31 -12.30 27.93
CA ASN A 223 5.87 -13.14 28.97
C ASN A 223 4.82 -14.15 29.43
N LEU A 224 5.07 -15.44 29.15
CA LEU A 224 4.16 -16.53 29.48
C LEU A 224 4.01 -16.78 30.99
N THR A 225 4.98 -16.34 31.80
CA THR A 225 4.94 -16.45 33.25
C THR A 225 4.09 -15.34 33.88
N THR A 226 4.17 -14.12 33.35
CA THR A 226 3.42 -12.97 33.87
C THR A 226 2.09 -12.73 33.16
N GLY A 227 1.89 -13.29 31.97
CA GLY A 227 0.73 -13.07 31.12
C GLY A 227 0.65 -11.66 30.53
N GLN A 228 1.76 -10.92 30.52
CA GLN A 228 1.82 -9.52 30.09
C GLN A 228 2.82 -9.31 28.96
N TYR A 229 2.62 -8.25 28.18
CA TYR A 229 3.61 -7.78 27.22
C TYR A 229 4.67 -6.94 27.93
N GLU A 230 5.93 -7.37 27.83
CA GLU A 230 7.09 -6.72 28.41
C GLU A 230 7.93 -6.03 27.34
N LYS A 231 8.38 -4.82 27.62
CA LYS A 231 9.27 -4.09 26.71
C LYS A 231 10.67 -4.73 26.70
N ILE A 232 11.17 -5.13 25.54
CA ILE A 232 12.53 -5.63 25.35
C ILE A 232 13.48 -4.43 25.28
N ILE A 233 14.33 -4.27 26.29
CA ILE A 233 15.41 -3.27 26.29
C ILE A 233 16.73 -3.99 25.94
N PRO A 234 17.57 -3.46 25.03
CA PRO A 234 18.86 -4.06 24.73
C PRO A 234 19.73 -4.20 25.99
N SER A 235 20.41 -5.33 26.13
CA SER A 235 21.33 -5.56 27.25
C SER A 235 22.36 -4.44 27.36
N ASN A 236 22.66 -4.04 28.59
CA ASN A 236 23.63 -2.99 28.94
C ASN A 236 23.29 -1.57 28.48
N LEU A 237 22.17 -1.31 27.78
CA LEU A 237 21.81 0.03 27.32
C LEU A 237 21.71 1.04 28.48
N GLU A 238 20.89 0.73 29.49
CA GLU A 238 20.68 1.63 30.64
C GLU A 238 21.97 1.84 31.44
N ALA A 239 22.75 0.78 31.62
CA ALA A 239 24.04 0.86 32.31
C ALA A 239 25.01 1.79 31.56
N VAL A 240 25.07 1.70 30.23
CA VAL A 240 25.89 2.60 29.42
C VAL A 240 25.38 4.04 29.53
N LEU A 241 24.08 4.27 29.33
CA LEU A 241 23.46 5.61 29.40
C LEU A 241 23.73 6.31 30.74
N ASN A 242 23.66 5.57 31.84
CA ASN A 242 23.86 6.10 33.19
C ASN A 242 25.34 6.40 33.51
N ASN A 243 26.28 5.82 32.77
CA ASN A 243 27.72 5.96 33.01
C ASN A 243 28.43 6.88 32.00
N ILE A 244 27.70 7.54 31.09
CA ILE A 244 28.29 8.49 30.14
C ILE A 244 28.93 9.66 30.89
N GLN A 245 30.21 9.88 30.63
CA GLN A 245 30.99 10.94 31.25
C GLN A 245 30.95 12.21 30.39
N ASN A 246 30.22 13.23 30.84
CA ASN A 246 30.03 14.48 30.08
C ASN A 246 31.31 15.31 29.89
N ASP A 247 32.34 15.08 30.70
CA ASP A 247 33.66 15.71 30.54
C ASP A 247 34.47 15.09 29.39
N LYS A 248 34.23 13.81 29.07
CA LYS A 248 34.81 13.11 27.91
C LYS A 248 34.10 13.49 26.61
N PHE A 249 34.61 12.97 25.48
CA PHE A 249 33.95 13.09 24.19
C PHE A 249 33.28 11.78 23.83
N ASN A 250 31.96 11.81 23.65
CA ASN A 250 31.13 10.62 23.52
C ASN A 250 30.51 10.58 22.11
N VAL A 251 30.60 9.44 21.45
CA VAL A 251 30.02 9.21 20.12
C VAL A 251 29.11 7.99 20.16
N ALA A 252 27.85 8.17 19.77
CA ALA A 252 26.96 7.05 19.50
C ALA A 252 27.30 6.51 18.10
N PHE A 253 27.58 5.21 17.96
CA PHE A 253 27.89 4.58 16.67
C PHE A 253 27.01 3.36 16.40
N VAL A 254 26.43 3.27 15.22
CA VAL A 254 25.69 2.09 14.71
C VAL A 254 26.03 1.89 13.23
N THR A 255 26.09 0.67 12.74
CA THR A 255 26.40 0.36 11.34
C THR A 255 25.58 -0.83 10.87
N ASP A 256 25.41 -0.97 9.55
CA ASP A 256 24.76 -2.12 8.92
C ASP A 256 23.36 -2.34 9.50
N THR A 257 22.58 -1.26 9.55
CA THR A 257 21.19 -1.34 10.00
C THR A 257 20.31 -2.03 8.96
N HIS A 258 20.69 -1.98 7.68
CA HIS A 258 19.99 -2.59 6.53
C HIS A 258 18.47 -2.47 6.65
N VAL A 259 17.96 -1.28 7.00
CA VAL A 259 16.52 -1.08 7.10
C VAL A 259 15.89 -1.18 5.72
N ASP A 260 14.68 -1.71 5.65
CA ASP A 260 13.88 -1.78 4.43
C ASP A 260 12.37 -1.71 4.80
N LYS A 261 11.49 -1.63 3.80
CA LYS A 261 10.05 -1.84 3.97
C LYS A 261 9.77 -3.30 4.30
N HIS A 262 8.60 -3.58 4.91
CA HIS A 262 8.12 -4.95 5.04
C HIS A 262 7.97 -5.57 3.65
N VAL A 263 8.57 -6.75 3.47
CA VAL A 263 8.53 -7.49 2.20
C VAL A 263 7.73 -8.77 2.44
N LEU A 264 6.44 -8.73 2.07
CA LEU A 264 5.49 -9.82 2.28
C LEU A 264 6.01 -11.16 1.74
N ALA A 265 6.70 -11.15 0.59
CA ALA A 265 7.24 -12.35 -0.05
C ALA A 265 8.36 -13.03 0.77
N SER A 266 9.11 -12.29 1.58
CA SER A 266 10.22 -12.82 2.39
C SER A 266 9.91 -12.93 3.88
N GLU A 267 9.02 -12.08 4.40
CA GLU A 267 8.69 -11.99 5.82
C GLU A 267 7.30 -12.57 6.14
N GLY A 268 6.50 -12.90 5.12
CA GLY A 268 5.15 -13.39 5.28
C GLY A 268 4.22 -12.41 6.00
N ILE A 269 3.12 -12.94 6.55
CA ILE A 269 2.15 -12.20 7.35
C ILE A 269 2.36 -12.37 8.86
N ASN A 270 3.27 -13.26 9.27
CA ASN A 270 3.51 -13.54 10.69
C ASN A 270 4.40 -12.45 11.29
N PRO A 271 3.92 -11.67 12.27
CA PRO A 271 4.71 -10.59 12.86
C PRO A 271 6.06 -11.04 13.45
N LYS A 272 6.19 -12.31 13.84
CA LYS A 272 7.47 -12.89 14.31
C LYS A 272 8.57 -12.92 13.24
N GLN A 273 8.20 -12.80 11.97
CA GLN A 273 9.10 -12.87 10.82
C GLN A 273 9.41 -11.49 10.22
N PHE A 274 8.90 -10.39 10.81
CA PHE A 274 9.07 -9.02 10.29
C PHE A 274 10.45 -8.41 10.64
N LYS A 275 11.54 -9.05 10.20
CA LYS A 275 12.94 -8.64 10.40
C LYS A 275 13.26 -7.20 9.94
N PHE A 276 12.72 -6.71 8.83
CA PHE A 276 12.98 -5.35 8.33
C PHE A 276 12.29 -4.29 9.19
N SER A 277 11.04 -4.54 9.60
CA SER A 277 10.32 -3.66 10.55
C SER A 277 11.06 -3.54 11.87
N ARG A 278 11.70 -4.64 12.28
CA ARG A 278 12.49 -4.76 13.49
C ARG A 278 13.77 -3.91 13.43
N ARG A 279 14.49 -3.91 12.31
CA ARG A 279 15.70 -3.07 12.13
C ARG A 279 15.44 -1.58 12.36
N TRP A 280 14.26 -1.08 12.01
CA TRP A 280 13.87 0.31 12.30
C TRP A 280 13.78 0.64 13.79
N ASN A 281 13.41 -0.32 14.64
CA ASN A 281 13.35 -0.09 16.08
C ASN A 281 14.73 0.03 16.71
N THR A 282 15.72 -0.69 16.18
CA THR A 282 17.11 -0.53 16.59
C THR A 282 17.56 0.94 16.43
N ILE A 283 17.16 1.61 15.34
CA ILE A 283 17.48 3.03 15.14
C ILE A 283 16.86 3.90 16.24
N ARG A 284 15.60 3.68 16.62
CA ARG A 284 14.96 4.46 17.70
C ARG A 284 15.65 4.29 19.04
N ARG A 285 16.10 3.08 19.36
CA ARG A 285 16.85 2.80 20.60
C ARG A 285 18.23 3.42 20.56
N PHE A 286 18.89 3.34 19.42
CA PHE A 286 20.15 4.02 19.16
C PHE A 286 20.04 5.54 19.31
N GLN A 287 18.92 6.14 18.88
CA GLN A 287 18.68 7.56 19.08
C GLN A 287 18.69 7.95 20.57
N ALA A 288 18.23 7.11 21.49
CA ALA A 288 18.31 7.40 22.93
C ALA A 288 19.76 7.57 23.40
N LEU A 289 20.69 6.75 22.89
CA LEU A 289 22.12 6.94 23.12
C LEU A 289 22.62 8.24 22.49
N GLY A 290 22.24 8.52 21.25
CA GLY A 290 22.58 9.76 20.56
C GLY A 290 22.08 11.04 21.25
N GLU A 291 21.09 11.00 22.16
CA GLU A 291 20.70 12.16 22.99
C GLU A 291 21.75 12.55 24.02
N LYS A 292 22.59 11.59 24.42
CA LYS A 292 23.56 11.74 25.50
C LYS A 292 24.99 11.92 24.98
N CYS A 293 25.21 11.73 23.68
CA CYS A 293 26.53 11.82 23.05
C CYS A 293 26.75 13.18 22.36
N ASP A 294 28.02 13.58 22.21
CA ASP A 294 28.42 14.80 21.51
C ASP A 294 28.19 14.71 19.99
N ALA A 295 28.27 13.49 19.45
CA ALA A 295 28.02 13.17 18.05
C ALA A 295 27.28 11.83 17.89
N THR A 296 26.53 11.69 16.81
CA THR A 296 25.85 10.45 16.42
C THR A 296 26.34 10.04 15.03
N VAL A 297 26.88 8.84 14.90
CA VAL A 297 27.45 8.31 13.66
C VAL A 297 26.66 7.08 13.21
N TYR A 298 26.15 7.15 11.99
CA TYR A 298 25.61 6.02 11.25
C TYR A 298 26.67 5.55 10.25
N GLY A 299 27.21 4.36 10.48
CA GLY A 299 28.42 3.81 9.86
C GLY A 299 28.24 3.27 8.44
N GLY A 300 27.10 3.44 7.79
CA GLY A 300 26.84 2.92 6.45
C GLY A 300 26.08 1.61 6.45
N ASP A 301 25.69 1.18 5.25
CA ASP A 301 24.65 0.16 5.01
C ASP A 301 23.42 0.45 5.88
N ASN A 302 23.03 1.72 5.82
CA ASN A 302 21.95 2.30 6.59
C ASN A 302 20.64 1.68 6.15
N ALA A 303 20.46 1.57 4.83
CA ALA A 303 19.30 0.95 4.21
C ALA A 303 19.74 -0.14 3.22
N ASP A 304 18.96 -1.22 3.18
CA ASP A 304 19.24 -2.34 2.27
C ASP A 304 18.87 -2.00 0.82
N CYS A 305 17.96 -1.03 0.64
CA CYS A 305 17.57 -0.44 -0.64
C CYS A 305 17.13 -1.45 -1.70
N HIS A 306 16.43 -2.52 -1.28
CA HIS A 306 16.23 -3.72 -2.08
C HIS A 306 17.56 -4.22 -2.61
N SER A 307 18.37 -4.86 -1.76
CA SER A 307 19.51 -5.68 -2.16
C SER A 307 19.21 -6.38 -3.51
N GLY A 308 19.64 -5.78 -4.63
CA GLY A 308 18.94 -5.72 -5.94
C GLY A 308 18.18 -6.94 -6.44
N ARG A 309 16.90 -7.17 -6.10
CA ARG A 309 16.07 -8.15 -6.85
C ARG A 309 15.74 -7.63 -8.26
N ILE A 310 16.73 -7.57 -9.14
CA ILE A 310 16.53 -7.47 -10.57
C ILE A 310 16.43 -8.90 -11.10
N ASN A 311 15.19 -9.33 -11.26
CA ASN A 311 14.80 -10.24 -12.34
C ASN A 311 15.28 -11.70 -12.31
N ILE A 312 15.42 -12.32 -11.13
CA ILE A 312 15.51 -13.80 -11.08
C ILE A 312 14.11 -14.46 -11.19
N SER A 313 13.01 -13.71 -11.02
CA SER A 313 11.63 -14.23 -11.16
C SER A 313 10.53 -13.18 -11.43
N GLY A 314 10.78 -12.12 -12.21
CA GLY A 314 9.69 -11.26 -12.75
C GLY A 314 8.99 -10.25 -11.81
N ASP A 315 9.52 -9.96 -10.60
CA ASP A 315 8.78 -9.21 -9.57
C ASP A 315 9.18 -7.72 -9.34
N VAL A 316 10.18 -7.17 -10.03
CA VAL A 316 10.54 -5.73 -9.87
C VAL A 316 10.78 -5.07 -11.22
N VAL A 317 9.99 -4.04 -11.54
CA VAL A 317 10.13 -3.26 -12.78
C VAL A 317 11.15 -2.14 -12.57
N VAL A 318 12.00 -1.88 -13.58
CA VAL A 318 13.20 -1.03 -13.52
C VAL A 318 13.06 0.34 -12.81
N PRO A 319 11.99 1.15 -12.92
CA PRO A 319 11.94 2.42 -12.19
C PRO A 319 11.64 2.23 -10.69
N GLU A 320 11.16 1.07 -10.25
CA GLU A 320 10.78 0.84 -8.85
C GLU A 320 12.00 0.78 -7.91
N GLY A 321 13.15 0.27 -8.38
CA GLY A 321 14.38 0.15 -7.59
C GLY A 321 14.89 1.50 -7.09
N ARG A 322 15.17 2.43 -8.01
CA ARG A 322 15.61 3.79 -7.66
C ARG A 322 14.59 4.54 -6.83
N ILE A 323 13.30 4.48 -7.20
CA ILE A 323 12.23 5.17 -6.45
C ILE A 323 12.20 4.66 -5.01
N HIS A 324 12.32 3.34 -4.84
CA HIS A 324 12.38 2.70 -3.54
C HIS A 324 13.61 3.13 -2.73
N SER A 325 14.82 3.03 -3.29
CA SER A 325 16.06 3.45 -2.61
C SER A 325 15.99 4.92 -2.21
N MET A 326 15.52 5.80 -3.09
CA MET A 326 15.35 7.23 -2.81
C MET A 326 14.38 7.47 -1.65
N ALA A 327 13.20 6.84 -1.67
CA ALA A 327 12.19 6.99 -0.62
C ALA A 327 12.70 6.46 0.73
N LEU A 328 13.39 5.32 0.70
CA LEU A 328 13.96 4.67 1.87
C LEU A 328 15.07 5.51 2.50
N GLN A 329 16.00 6.04 1.68
CA GLN A 329 17.07 6.91 2.16
C GLN A 329 16.52 8.23 2.73
N LYS A 330 15.53 8.85 2.08
CA LYS A 330 14.86 10.05 2.64
C LYS A 330 14.25 9.77 4.00
N ARG A 331 13.57 8.62 4.17
CA ARG A 331 13.00 8.20 5.45
C ARG A 331 14.08 7.96 6.50
N PHE A 332 15.15 7.25 6.15
CA PHE A 332 16.27 6.99 7.04
C PHE A 332 16.92 8.29 7.51
N VAL A 333 17.29 9.18 6.57
CA VAL A 333 17.92 10.47 6.89
C VAL A 333 17.01 11.34 7.73
N GLY A 334 15.72 11.39 7.41
CA GLY A 334 14.71 12.11 8.19
C GLY A 334 14.66 11.63 9.63
N LEU A 335 14.64 10.31 9.84
CA LEU A 335 14.70 9.71 11.17
C LEU A 335 16.04 10.00 11.86
N ALA A 336 17.17 9.73 11.21
CA ALA A 336 18.52 9.92 11.76
C ALA A 336 18.77 11.35 12.27
N LYS A 337 18.25 12.36 11.56
CA LYS A 337 18.41 13.78 11.89
C LYS A 337 17.34 14.30 12.87
N ALA A 338 16.24 13.59 13.07
CA ALA A 338 15.12 14.05 13.89
C ALA A 338 15.55 14.35 15.35
N GLY A 339 15.47 15.62 15.74
CA GLY A 339 15.78 16.07 17.11
C GLY A 339 17.25 16.00 17.49
N LYS A 340 18.18 15.81 16.54
CA LYS A 340 19.61 15.64 16.81
C LYS A 340 20.48 16.75 16.25
N LYS A 341 21.61 17.00 16.91
CA LYS A 341 22.72 17.82 16.41
C LYS A 341 23.94 16.92 16.17
N ASN A 342 24.83 17.32 15.26
CA ASN A 342 26.07 16.59 14.95
C ASN A 342 25.85 15.14 14.51
N VAL A 343 24.91 14.94 13.57
CA VAL A 343 24.65 13.63 12.96
C VAL A 343 25.55 13.46 11.74
N ILE A 344 26.34 12.39 11.74
CA ILE A 344 27.24 12.01 10.65
C ILE A 344 26.70 10.70 10.08
N ILE A 345 26.45 10.69 8.76
CA ILE A 345 25.95 9.52 8.05
C ILE A 345 26.98 9.12 7.02
N CYS A 346 27.66 8.00 7.25
CA CYS A 346 28.55 7.35 6.31
C CYS A 346 27.69 6.61 5.26
N ARG A 347 28.17 6.61 4.02
CA ARG A 347 27.57 5.81 2.94
C ARG A 347 28.18 4.42 2.94
N GLY A 348 27.32 3.40 2.92
CA GLY A 348 27.73 2.04 2.61
C GLY A 348 27.41 1.63 1.18
N ASN A 349 27.88 0.45 0.81
CA ASN A 349 27.73 -0.13 -0.51
C ASN A 349 26.25 -0.46 -0.82
N HIS A 350 25.44 -0.81 0.17
CA HIS A 350 24.00 -1.10 -0.01
C HIS A 350 23.17 0.17 -0.23
N ASP A 351 23.63 1.32 0.26
CA ASP A 351 22.81 2.53 0.37
C ASP A 351 22.32 3.09 -0.97
N THR A 352 23.00 2.75 -2.07
CA THR A 352 22.60 3.19 -3.42
C THR A 352 21.66 2.22 -4.14
N GLY A 353 21.46 1.01 -3.62
CA GLY A 353 20.70 -0.05 -4.29
C GLY A 353 21.45 -0.76 -5.42
N LYS A 354 22.78 -0.61 -5.50
CA LYS A 354 23.63 -1.22 -6.55
C LYS A 354 24.03 -2.68 -6.29
N ILE A 355 23.87 -3.22 -5.09
CA ILE A 355 24.32 -4.58 -4.70
C ILE A 355 23.23 -5.34 -3.94
N PRO A 356 23.32 -6.67 -3.74
CA PRO A 356 24.35 -7.63 -4.16
C PRO A 356 24.26 -8.10 -5.61
N TYR A 357 23.21 -7.75 -6.36
CA TYR A 357 23.01 -8.21 -7.74
C TYR A 357 23.61 -7.25 -8.76
N ALA A 358 24.84 -6.85 -8.50
CA ALA A 358 25.68 -5.95 -9.28
C ALA A 358 26.22 -6.58 -10.59
N TRP A 359 25.84 -7.83 -10.89
CA TRP A 359 26.26 -8.56 -12.10
C TRP A 359 25.55 -8.12 -13.38
N PHE A 360 24.53 -7.26 -13.25
CA PHE A 360 23.86 -6.59 -14.36
C PHE A 360 24.21 -5.10 -14.30
N GLY A 361 24.53 -4.50 -15.45
CA GLY A 361 24.88 -3.08 -15.49
C GLY A 361 23.80 -2.21 -14.85
N HIS A 362 24.21 -1.23 -14.05
CA HIS A 362 23.30 -0.27 -13.41
C HIS A 362 23.29 1.07 -14.12
N THR A 363 22.12 1.71 -14.20
CA THR A 363 21.94 3.02 -14.82
C THR A 363 21.45 4.04 -13.78
N PRO A 364 21.48 5.35 -14.11
CA PRO A 364 20.84 6.38 -13.28
C PRO A 364 19.35 6.18 -13.03
N GLU A 365 18.65 5.39 -13.84
CA GLU A 365 17.24 5.07 -13.65
C GLU A 365 17.02 3.90 -12.66
N THR A 366 18.01 3.00 -12.53
CA THR A 366 17.86 1.78 -11.72
C THR A 366 18.26 1.96 -10.26
N CYS A 367 19.20 2.87 -9.96
CA CYS A 367 19.81 3.01 -8.63
C CYS A 367 20.23 4.45 -8.35
N LEU A 368 20.60 4.76 -7.10
CA LEU A 368 21.11 6.07 -6.70
C LEU A 368 22.57 6.28 -7.13
N ASN A 369 22.94 7.54 -7.37
CA ASN A 369 24.30 7.92 -7.73
C ASN A 369 24.98 8.74 -6.61
N GLY A 370 26.27 9.01 -6.77
CA GLY A 370 27.04 9.79 -5.80
C GLY A 370 26.47 11.20 -5.59
N ALA A 371 25.94 11.84 -6.63
CA ALA A 371 25.29 13.15 -6.50
C ALA A 371 24.01 13.10 -5.65
N ASP A 372 23.18 12.08 -5.82
CA ASP A 372 21.99 11.84 -5.00
C ASP A 372 22.38 11.68 -3.53
N MET A 373 23.38 10.85 -3.25
CA MET A 373 23.85 10.58 -1.89
C MET A 373 24.46 11.82 -1.24
N ARG A 374 25.26 12.62 -1.97
CA ARG A 374 25.78 13.91 -1.49
C ARG A 374 24.66 14.87 -1.09
N ASN A 375 23.56 14.91 -1.85
CA ASN A 375 22.42 15.76 -1.51
C ASN A 375 21.66 15.23 -0.28
N LEU A 376 21.45 13.91 -0.18
CA LEU A 376 20.72 13.31 0.93
C LEU A 376 21.49 13.40 2.25
N TYR A 377 22.80 13.12 2.22
CA TYR A 377 23.64 12.96 3.41
C TYR A 377 24.38 14.23 3.82
N ASP A 378 24.15 15.34 3.13
CA ASP A 378 24.85 16.62 3.32
C ASP A 378 26.37 16.42 3.13
N GLY A 379 26.73 16.07 1.89
CA GLY A 379 28.02 15.50 1.51
C GLY A 379 28.11 13.99 1.80
N THR A 380 29.18 13.34 1.34
CA THR A 380 29.45 11.91 1.64
C THR A 380 30.77 11.66 2.37
N TYR A 381 31.69 12.62 2.35
CA TYR A 381 32.93 12.61 3.13
C TYR A 381 33.21 14.01 3.71
N GLY A 382 34.23 14.13 4.58
CA GLY A 382 34.72 15.40 5.08
C GLY A 382 34.89 15.47 6.61
N GLY A 383 35.57 16.52 7.07
CA GLY A 383 35.91 16.73 8.48
C GLY A 383 34.96 17.66 9.23
N GLN A 384 34.59 17.29 10.45
CA GLN A 384 33.83 18.10 11.40
C GLN A 384 34.63 18.34 12.68
N LEU A 385 34.69 19.60 13.12
CA LEU A 385 35.43 20.03 14.31
C LEU A 385 34.52 20.20 15.53
N PHE A 386 34.95 19.66 16.66
CA PHE A 386 34.32 19.81 17.97
C PHE A 386 35.24 20.67 18.85
N LYS A 387 35.24 21.98 18.59
CA LYS A 387 36.23 22.93 19.13
C LYS A 387 36.37 22.88 20.64
N ASN A 388 35.25 22.88 21.36
CA ASN A 388 35.25 22.90 22.83
C ASN A 388 35.85 21.63 23.47
N LYS A 389 36.04 20.57 22.69
CA LYS A 389 36.59 19.29 23.14
C LYS A 389 37.97 19.01 22.53
N GLY A 390 38.43 19.82 21.57
CA GLY A 390 39.65 19.58 20.79
C GLY A 390 39.61 18.21 20.12
N LEU A 391 38.46 17.87 19.51
CA LEU A 391 38.20 16.62 18.81
C LEU A 391 37.76 16.93 17.39
N ALA A 392 38.10 16.05 16.45
CA ALA A 392 37.54 16.08 15.11
C ALA A 392 37.09 14.69 14.69
N ILE A 393 36.03 14.65 13.87
CA ILE A 393 35.61 13.43 13.19
C ILE A 393 35.78 13.65 11.70
N TYR A 394 36.45 12.72 11.01
CA TYR A 394 36.51 12.71 9.55
C TYR A 394 35.69 11.53 9.03
N ARG A 395 34.67 11.83 8.21
CA ARG A 395 33.83 10.85 7.53
C ARG A 395 34.46 10.47 6.20
N PHE A 396 34.64 9.17 5.97
CA PHE A 396 34.98 8.61 4.67
C PHE A 396 33.72 8.18 3.91
N ASP A 397 33.71 8.41 2.60
CA ASP A 397 32.86 7.71 1.65
C ASP A 397 33.69 6.57 1.06
N THR A 398 33.47 5.35 1.53
CA THR A 398 34.21 4.18 1.05
C THR A 398 33.64 3.61 -0.25
N ASP A 399 32.51 4.13 -0.73
CA ASP A 399 31.83 3.79 -1.99
C ASP A 399 31.88 4.99 -2.97
N ASP A 400 32.99 5.74 -2.95
CA ASP A 400 33.23 6.97 -3.71
C ASP A 400 33.66 6.68 -5.17
N TYR A 401 32.79 5.96 -5.86
CA TYR A 401 32.93 5.66 -7.29
C TYR A 401 32.48 6.80 -8.19
N SER A 402 33.00 6.81 -9.41
CA SER A 402 32.58 7.76 -10.44
C SER A 402 31.13 7.52 -10.87
N ASP A 403 30.40 8.61 -11.09
CA ASP A 403 29.06 8.59 -11.70
C ASP A 403 29.13 8.55 -13.25
N GLU A 404 30.32 8.37 -13.84
CA GLU A 404 30.49 8.26 -15.29
C GLU A 404 29.81 7.01 -15.85
N LEU A 405 29.20 7.18 -17.04
CA LEU A 405 28.52 6.13 -17.78
C LEU A 405 29.34 5.65 -18.97
N ASP A 406 29.20 4.37 -19.32
CA ASP A 406 29.70 3.80 -20.57
C ASP A 406 28.81 4.18 -21.77
N GLU A 407 29.17 3.69 -22.96
CA GLU A 407 28.43 3.98 -24.21
C GLU A 407 27.01 3.40 -24.21
N MET A 408 26.71 2.44 -23.34
CA MET A 408 25.41 1.80 -23.19
C MET A 408 24.56 2.43 -22.08
N GLY A 409 25.10 3.44 -21.37
CA GLY A 409 24.40 4.15 -20.29
C GLY A 409 24.57 3.51 -18.90
N TYR A 410 25.45 2.53 -18.74
CA TYR A 410 25.73 1.89 -17.44
C TYR A 410 26.86 2.60 -16.69
N TYR A 411 26.80 2.62 -15.36
CA TYR A 411 27.92 3.10 -14.55
C TYR A 411 29.18 2.31 -14.84
N LYS A 412 30.28 3.03 -15.11
CA LYS A 412 31.61 2.43 -15.31
C LYS A 412 32.18 1.82 -14.03
N GLU A 413 31.79 2.32 -12.86
CA GLU A 413 32.26 1.83 -11.58
C GLU A 413 31.16 1.83 -10.51
N PHE A 414 31.18 0.79 -9.68
CA PHE A 414 30.35 0.66 -8.49
C PHE A 414 30.81 -0.55 -7.67
N SER A 415 30.49 -0.56 -6.37
CA SER A 415 30.73 -1.71 -5.51
C SER A 415 30.09 -2.97 -6.08
N GLY A 416 30.82 -4.09 -6.08
CA GLY A 416 30.30 -5.39 -6.51
C GLY A 416 30.13 -5.55 -8.03
N SER A 417 30.66 -4.63 -8.86
CA SER A 417 30.56 -4.65 -10.34
C SER A 417 30.94 -5.98 -11.01
N ARG A 418 31.65 -6.86 -10.28
CA ARG A 418 32.00 -8.23 -10.65
C ARG A 418 31.81 -9.15 -9.45
N GLU A 419 31.51 -10.41 -9.69
CA GLU A 419 31.48 -11.43 -8.62
C GLU A 419 32.86 -11.52 -7.93
N GLY A 420 32.88 -11.28 -6.62
CA GLY A 420 34.14 -11.17 -5.86
C GLY A 420 35.00 -9.97 -6.24
N GLY A 421 34.43 -8.94 -6.87
CA GLY A 421 35.10 -7.69 -7.23
C GLY A 421 35.33 -6.76 -6.02
N GLU A 422 35.85 -5.58 -6.31
CA GLU A 422 36.12 -4.55 -5.31
C GLU A 422 34.90 -4.16 -4.49
N ALA A 423 35.11 -3.99 -3.18
CA ALA A 423 34.06 -3.59 -2.24
C ALA A 423 33.90 -2.07 -2.16
N GLY A 424 34.89 -1.28 -2.60
CA GLY A 424 34.85 0.17 -2.48
C GLY A 424 36.03 0.90 -3.13
N LYS A 425 35.99 2.23 -3.13
CA LYS A 425 37.03 3.11 -3.67
C LYS A 425 37.09 4.43 -2.91
N ILE A 426 38.29 5.01 -2.81
CA ILE A 426 38.52 6.40 -2.38
C ILE A 426 39.00 7.21 -3.59
N SER A 427 38.29 8.28 -3.95
CA SER A 427 38.62 9.12 -5.11
C SER A 427 39.80 10.08 -4.85
N ALA A 428 40.34 10.67 -5.92
CA ALA A 428 41.37 11.71 -5.81
C ALA A 428 40.86 12.94 -5.06
N ALA A 429 39.59 13.33 -5.28
CA ALA A 429 38.96 14.46 -4.61
C ALA A 429 38.88 14.24 -3.10
N GLN A 430 38.49 13.05 -2.66
CA GLN A 430 38.41 12.71 -1.24
C GLN A 430 39.80 12.61 -0.59
N LEU A 431 40.82 12.13 -1.29
CA LEU A 431 42.21 12.15 -0.82
C LEU A 431 42.74 13.59 -0.67
N GLU A 432 42.41 14.48 -1.61
CA GLU A 432 42.76 15.90 -1.49
C GLU A 432 42.06 16.58 -0.31
N ASP A 433 40.78 16.29 -0.10
CA ASP A 433 40.01 16.81 1.04
C ASP A 433 40.62 16.36 2.37
N LEU A 434 40.90 15.05 2.54
CA LEU A 434 41.55 14.51 3.73
C LEU A 434 42.91 15.16 3.98
N GLY A 435 43.77 15.21 2.97
CA GLY A 435 45.11 15.78 3.10
C GLY A 435 45.06 17.26 3.47
N THR A 436 44.13 18.02 2.87
CA THR A 436 43.93 19.44 3.15
C THR A 436 43.37 19.66 4.56
N PHE A 437 42.40 18.84 4.97
CA PHE A 437 41.83 18.85 6.32
C PHE A 437 42.92 18.64 7.37
N LEU A 438 43.73 17.59 7.25
CA LEU A 438 44.81 17.27 8.19
C LEU A 438 45.92 18.35 8.20
N MET A 439 46.24 18.92 7.04
CA MET A 439 47.24 19.98 6.93
C MET A 439 46.81 21.24 7.70
N ASN A 440 45.52 21.57 7.64
CA ASN A 440 44.95 22.76 8.28
C ASN A 440 44.57 22.56 9.75
N LEU A 441 44.43 21.32 10.21
CA LEU A 441 44.02 20.99 11.58
C LEU A 441 45.07 21.38 12.63
N GLU A 442 44.62 21.95 13.74
CA GLU A 442 45.47 22.24 14.90
C GLU A 442 45.94 20.92 15.56
N ARG A 443 47.17 20.89 16.09
CA ARG A 443 47.83 19.63 16.51
C ARG A 443 47.39 19.12 17.88
N ASP A 444 46.65 19.92 18.63
CA ASP A 444 45.98 19.52 19.86
C ASP A 444 44.66 18.76 19.61
N TYR A 445 44.16 18.75 18.38
CA TYR A 445 43.02 17.93 18.00
C TYR A 445 43.39 16.44 17.89
N HIS A 446 42.54 15.60 18.44
CA HIS A 446 42.56 14.16 18.18
C HIS A 446 41.50 13.85 17.11
N VAL A 447 41.83 13.02 16.12
CA VAL A 447 40.94 12.75 14.97
C VAL A 447 40.39 11.33 15.05
N LEU A 448 39.07 11.19 15.17
CA LEU A 448 38.35 9.94 14.95
C LEU A 448 38.01 9.82 13.46
N LEU A 449 38.31 8.69 12.86
CA LEU A 449 37.96 8.40 11.48
C LEU A 449 36.74 7.47 11.49
N VAL A 450 35.74 7.75 10.65
CA VAL A 450 34.54 6.92 10.52
C VAL A 450 34.24 6.67 9.05
N GLY A 451 33.75 5.49 8.74
CA GLY A 451 33.38 5.09 7.38
C GLY A 451 32.63 3.76 7.43
N HIS A 452 32.39 3.16 6.27
CA HIS A 452 31.64 1.91 6.20
C HIS A 452 32.53 0.69 6.01
N ILE A 453 33.30 0.67 4.93
CA ILE A 453 34.06 -0.53 4.56
C ILE A 453 35.43 -0.50 5.23
N PRO A 454 35.92 -1.63 5.79
CA PRO A 454 37.28 -1.77 6.26
C PRO A 454 38.30 -1.38 5.17
N LEU A 455 39.23 -0.48 5.51
CA LEU A 455 40.25 0.01 4.59
C LEU A 455 41.39 -1.00 4.46
N VAL A 456 41.14 -2.08 3.73
CA VAL A 456 42.11 -3.13 3.42
C VAL A 456 42.47 -3.03 1.95
N ASN A 457 43.78 -3.02 1.67
CA ASN A 457 44.28 -3.11 0.30
C ASN A 457 44.24 -4.58 -0.16
N SER A 458 43.08 -5.03 -0.62
CA SER A 458 42.88 -6.33 -1.26
C SER A 458 42.09 -6.17 -2.57
N ASP A 459 42.17 -7.18 -3.44
CA ASP A 459 41.41 -7.16 -4.70
C ASP A 459 39.88 -7.15 -4.47
N THR A 460 39.45 -7.64 -3.31
CA THR A 460 38.06 -7.62 -2.81
C THR A 460 37.78 -6.46 -1.85
N GLY A 461 38.75 -5.56 -1.65
CA GLY A 461 38.72 -4.52 -0.62
C GLY A 461 38.39 -3.14 -1.18
N VAL A 462 38.91 -2.10 -0.53
CA VAL A 462 38.74 -0.70 -0.95
C VAL A 462 39.99 -0.27 -1.72
N TRP A 463 39.81 0.30 -2.91
CA TRP A 463 40.92 0.85 -3.69
C TRP A 463 41.47 2.13 -3.07
N ASN A 464 42.78 2.36 -3.30
CA ASN A 464 43.52 3.56 -2.91
C ASN A 464 43.72 3.74 -1.40
N THR A 465 43.47 2.70 -0.59
CA THR A 465 43.68 2.70 0.88
C THR A 465 45.13 2.99 1.31
N ASN A 466 46.12 2.59 0.50
CA ASN A 466 47.53 2.93 0.75
C ASN A 466 47.77 4.44 0.79
N MET A 467 47.03 5.23 -0.01
CA MET A 467 47.18 6.68 -0.03
C MET A 467 46.56 7.31 1.22
N VAL A 468 45.44 6.76 1.70
CA VAL A 468 44.88 7.13 3.00
C VAL A 468 45.89 6.84 4.11
N GLN A 469 46.47 5.64 4.14
CA GLN A 469 47.50 5.26 5.11
C GLN A 469 48.67 6.25 5.09
N GLN A 470 49.21 6.58 3.92
CA GLN A 470 50.32 7.54 3.79
C GLN A 470 49.98 8.91 4.36
N LEU A 471 48.77 9.43 4.09
CA LEU A 471 48.32 10.71 4.65
C LEU A 471 48.21 10.67 6.18
N LEU A 472 47.63 9.59 6.74
CA LEU A 472 47.47 9.43 8.19
C LEU A 472 48.81 9.28 8.91
N ASP A 473 49.68 8.39 8.41
CA ASP A 473 51.01 8.16 8.99
C ASP A 473 51.90 9.40 8.83
N GLY A 474 51.84 10.09 7.68
CA GLY A 474 52.56 11.33 7.46
C GLY A 474 52.10 12.47 8.38
N PHE A 475 50.79 12.56 8.65
CA PHE A 475 50.24 13.52 9.61
C PHE A 475 50.72 13.24 11.03
N LYS A 476 50.71 11.98 11.48
CA LYS A 476 51.22 11.57 12.80
C LYS A 476 52.73 11.79 12.95
N GLN A 477 53.48 11.66 11.86
CA GLN A 477 54.93 11.88 11.86
C GLN A 477 55.30 13.36 11.63
N GLY A 478 54.37 14.19 11.15
CA GLY A 478 54.65 15.58 10.80
C GLY A 478 55.56 15.73 9.56
N ILE A 479 55.45 14.81 8.60
CA ILE A 479 56.30 14.80 7.39
C ILE A 479 55.52 15.22 6.13
N LYS A 480 56.23 15.41 5.03
CA LYS A 480 55.61 15.66 3.71
C LYS A 480 55.15 14.34 3.10
N VAL A 481 53.95 14.35 2.53
CA VAL A 481 53.38 13.20 1.79
C VAL A 481 53.02 13.68 0.39
N THR A 482 53.42 12.94 -0.64
CA THR A 482 53.06 13.25 -2.03
C THR A 482 52.20 12.14 -2.59
N ILE A 483 51.01 12.49 -3.07
CA ILE A 483 50.09 11.57 -3.73
C ILE A 483 50.16 11.83 -5.23
N ASN A 484 50.28 10.75 -6.01
CA ASN A 484 50.17 10.82 -7.47
C ASN A 484 48.75 10.40 -7.90
N TYR A 485 47.94 11.36 -8.31
CA TYR A 485 46.56 11.13 -8.72
C TYR A 485 46.47 10.26 -9.98
N ASP A 486 47.46 10.35 -10.87
CA ASP A 486 47.50 9.55 -12.09
C ASP A 486 47.81 8.05 -11.81
N SER A 487 48.21 7.72 -10.58
CA SER A 487 48.47 6.34 -10.15
C SER A 487 47.30 5.66 -9.43
N LEU A 488 46.21 6.40 -9.18
CA LEU A 488 45.06 5.88 -8.47
C LEU A 488 44.30 4.85 -9.32
N LYS A 489 43.79 3.82 -8.66
CA LYS A 489 42.93 2.83 -9.32
C LYS A 489 41.53 3.40 -9.55
N GLY A 490 40.97 3.06 -10.71
CA GLY A 490 39.62 3.42 -11.15
C GLY A 490 39.57 4.60 -12.12
N GLN A 491 38.36 5.07 -12.44
CA GLN A 491 38.13 6.22 -13.30
C GLN A 491 38.78 7.48 -12.70
N PRO A 492 39.50 8.27 -13.51
CA PRO A 492 40.09 9.53 -13.09
C PRO A 492 39.04 10.50 -12.55
N THR A 493 39.36 11.21 -11.48
CA THR A 493 38.48 12.26 -10.96
C THR A 493 38.75 13.55 -11.73
N LYS A 494 37.73 14.09 -12.42
CA LYS A 494 37.86 15.32 -13.21
C LYS A 494 38.40 16.47 -12.36
N GLY A 495 39.48 17.11 -12.84
CA GLY A 495 40.15 18.22 -12.16
C GLY A 495 41.29 17.80 -11.22
N TYR A 496 41.54 16.50 -11.05
CA TYR A 496 42.61 15.97 -10.20
C TYR A 496 43.56 15.11 -11.03
N SER A 497 44.72 15.65 -11.38
CA SER A 497 45.78 14.95 -12.14
C SER A 497 47.17 15.35 -11.64
N GLY A 498 48.17 14.57 -12.02
CA GLY A 498 49.55 14.79 -11.59
C GLY A 498 49.76 14.48 -10.11
N THR A 499 50.66 15.22 -9.47
CA THR A 499 51.04 15.00 -8.07
C THR A 499 50.64 16.15 -7.16
N LYS A 500 50.28 15.83 -5.92
CA LYS A 500 49.98 16.79 -4.85
C LYS A 500 50.78 16.47 -3.61
N THR A 501 51.53 17.45 -3.10
CA THR A 501 52.26 17.33 -1.84
C THR A 501 51.51 18.02 -0.70
N PHE A 502 51.27 17.26 0.37
CA PHE A 502 50.75 17.73 1.66
C PHE A 502 51.90 17.85 2.64
N ASP A 503 52.11 19.05 3.19
CA ASP A 503 53.25 19.35 4.05
C ASP A 503 52.81 19.49 5.51
N PHE A 504 52.82 18.37 6.24
CA PHE A 504 52.41 18.35 7.64
C PHE A 504 53.47 18.92 8.60
N SER A 505 54.70 19.14 8.12
CA SER A 505 55.82 19.65 8.93
C SER A 505 55.66 21.12 9.35
N LYS A 506 54.84 21.88 8.62
CA LYS A 506 54.61 23.31 8.86
C LYS A 506 53.99 23.65 10.23
N ARG A 507 53.46 22.66 10.96
CA ARG A 507 52.83 22.82 12.27
C ARG A 507 53.69 22.27 13.44
N GLY A 508 54.95 21.90 13.19
CA GLY A 508 55.96 21.53 14.19
C GLY A 508 55.81 20.13 14.78
N GLN A 509 54.65 19.79 15.35
CA GLN A 509 54.38 18.47 15.94
C GLN A 509 53.48 17.63 15.01
N GLY A 510 53.71 16.31 15.01
CA GLY A 510 52.80 15.35 14.41
C GLY A 510 51.43 15.36 15.10
N GLY A 511 50.37 15.10 14.35
CA GLY A 511 49.01 15.07 14.89
C GLY A 511 48.64 13.72 15.49
N THR A 512 47.41 13.61 16.01
CA THR A 512 46.92 12.38 16.66
C THR A 512 45.69 11.83 15.92
N ILE A 513 45.76 10.57 15.53
CA ILE A 513 44.64 9.81 14.96
C ILE A 513 44.24 8.76 15.99
N ILE A 514 42.95 8.71 16.33
CA ILE A 514 42.39 7.83 17.36
C ILE A 514 42.28 6.40 16.81
N ALA A 515 41.41 6.24 15.82
CA ALA A 515 41.16 4.99 15.12
C ALA A 515 40.26 5.24 13.91
N TYR A 516 40.15 4.24 13.05
CA TYR A 516 39.10 4.12 12.04
C TYR A 516 38.01 3.16 12.52
N ILE A 517 36.78 3.66 12.66
CA ILE A 517 35.61 2.88 13.09
C ILE A 517 34.71 2.64 11.89
N CYS A 518 34.38 1.38 11.62
CA CYS A 518 33.67 0.95 10.42
C CYS A 518 32.83 -0.32 10.67
N GLY A 519 32.07 -0.75 9.66
CA GLY A 519 31.19 -1.92 9.72
C GLY A 519 31.44 -2.89 8.56
N HIS A 520 30.40 -3.16 7.75
CA HIS A 520 30.40 -3.92 6.50
C HIS A 520 30.57 -5.45 6.65
N TRP A 521 31.45 -5.92 7.53
CA TRP A 521 31.75 -7.36 7.64
C TRP A 521 30.76 -8.13 8.52
N HIS A 522 29.89 -7.45 9.26
CA HIS A 522 28.89 -8.05 10.17
C HIS A 522 29.51 -8.94 11.26
N TYR A 523 30.78 -8.69 11.62
CA TYR A 523 31.43 -9.29 12.77
C TYR A 523 32.49 -8.35 13.34
N GLU A 524 32.79 -8.52 14.62
CA GLU A 524 33.71 -7.65 15.33
C GLU A 524 35.16 -8.08 15.13
N THR A 525 36.02 -7.16 14.72
CA THR A 525 37.47 -7.41 14.66
C THR A 525 38.27 -6.11 14.75
N THR A 526 39.56 -6.22 15.03
CA THR A 526 40.49 -5.09 15.02
C THR A 526 41.67 -5.42 14.12
N ARG A 527 42.04 -4.48 13.26
CA ARG A 527 43.17 -4.60 12.32
C ARG A 527 43.99 -3.32 12.30
N ASP A 528 45.10 -3.35 11.59
CA ASP A 528 45.97 -2.19 11.40
C ASP A 528 45.74 -1.54 10.04
N LEU A 529 45.69 -0.21 10.04
CA LEU A 529 45.75 0.67 8.88
C LEU A 529 47.02 1.52 9.02
N GLY A 530 48.14 1.00 8.51
CA GLY A 530 49.46 1.52 8.85
C GLY A 530 49.69 1.49 10.35
N THR A 531 49.98 2.65 10.95
CA THR A 531 50.14 2.76 12.41
C THR A 531 48.84 3.16 13.14
N THR A 532 47.70 3.24 12.45
CA THR A 532 46.37 3.52 13.04
C THR A 532 45.60 2.22 13.26
N LYS A 533 44.88 2.08 14.38
CA LYS A 533 43.97 0.95 14.58
C LYS A 533 42.67 1.15 13.79
N MET A 534 42.24 0.09 13.14
CA MET A 534 40.93 -0.04 12.50
C MET A 534 40.08 -0.99 13.33
N VAL A 535 38.92 -0.53 13.80
CA VAL A 535 37.94 -1.33 14.51
C VAL A 535 36.75 -1.56 13.58
N VAL A 536 36.45 -2.83 13.36
CA VAL A 536 35.28 -3.28 12.62
C VAL A 536 34.21 -3.67 13.63
N CYS A 537 33.09 -2.96 13.59
CA CYS A 537 31.91 -3.19 14.39
C CYS A 537 30.96 -4.18 13.68
N THR A 538 30.15 -4.91 14.45
CA THR A 538 29.14 -5.80 13.88
C THR A 538 27.86 -5.04 13.50
N CYS A 539 26.98 -5.73 12.78
CA CYS A 539 25.72 -5.18 12.29
C CYS A 539 24.70 -4.91 13.40
N ALA A 540 23.73 -4.05 13.12
CA ALA A 540 22.80 -3.58 14.15
C ALA A 540 21.67 -4.59 14.48
N PHE A 541 21.55 -5.65 13.70
CA PHE A 541 20.54 -6.70 13.87
C PHE A 541 21.20 -8.03 14.24
N PRO A 542 20.52 -8.86 15.03
CA PRO A 542 21.11 -10.08 15.55
C PRO A 542 20.90 -11.23 14.55
N VAL A 543 21.42 -12.41 14.89
CA VAL A 543 20.96 -13.67 14.28
C VAL A 543 19.49 -13.92 14.61
N GLU A 544 18.79 -14.70 13.77
CA GLU A 544 17.31 -14.79 13.84
C GLU A 544 16.78 -15.29 15.20
N ASP A 545 17.52 -16.17 15.87
CA ASP A 545 17.13 -16.73 17.18
C ASP A 545 17.11 -15.67 18.30
N ASP A 546 17.85 -14.57 18.13
CA ASP A 546 18.00 -13.50 19.14
C ASP A 546 16.94 -12.40 19.00
N TYR A 547 16.01 -12.52 18.04
CA TYR A 547 14.99 -11.50 17.80
C TYR A 547 14.04 -11.26 18.98
N GLU A 548 13.89 -12.25 19.87
CA GLU A 548 12.98 -12.21 21.02
C GLU A 548 13.72 -12.00 22.37
N SER A 549 15.00 -11.64 22.32
CA SER A 549 15.85 -11.48 23.50
C SER A 549 16.33 -10.03 23.67
N ASN A 550 16.96 -9.72 24.82
CA ASN A 550 17.62 -8.43 25.04
C ASN A 550 18.89 -8.24 24.18
N LYS A 551 19.29 -9.21 23.37
CA LYS A 551 20.40 -9.10 22.40
C LYS A 551 19.95 -8.57 21.03
N TYR A 552 18.66 -8.28 20.89
CA TYR A 552 18.00 -7.95 19.63
C TYR A 552 18.51 -6.70 18.90
N SER A 553 19.22 -5.78 19.54
CA SER A 553 19.80 -4.61 18.88
C SER A 553 21.31 -4.60 19.08
N GLY A 554 22.07 -4.14 18.09
CA GLY A 554 23.52 -3.94 18.20
C GLY A 554 23.89 -2.50 17.90
N PHE A 555 24.61 -1.84 18.81
CA PHE A 555 25.23 -0.53 18.59
C PHE A 555 26.24 -0.23 19.70
N TYR A 556 26.98 0.87 19.56
CA TYR A 556 28.16 1.17 20.36
C TYR A 556 28.13 2.57 20.94
N HIS A 557 28.61 2.70 22.17
CA HIS A 557 29.03 3.96 22.76
C HIS A 557 30.55 4.06 22.74
N LEU A 558 31.07 5.04 22.00
CA LEU A 558 32.49 5.33 21.89
C LEU A 558 32.84 6.48 22.85
N GLU A 559 33.61 6.20 23.89
CA GLU A 559 34.10 7.21 24.84
C GLU A 559 35.57 7.48 24.56
N ILE A 560 35.89 8.73 24.24
CA ILE A 560 37.25 9.17 23.94
C ILE A 560 37.79 9.98 25.12
N ASP A 561 38.87 9.46 25.70
CA ASP A 561 39.66 10.16 26.70
C ASP A 561 40.98 10.65 26.08
N LYS A 562 41.08 11.97 25.89
CA LYS A 562 42.31 12.60 25.36
C LYS A 562 43.48 12.49 26.32
N ALA A 563 43.24 12.57 27.63
CA ALA A 563 44.30 12.65 28.63
C ALA A 563 45.01 11.29 28.76
N SER A 564 44.24 10.21 28.80
CA SER A 564 44.76 8.84 28.82
C SER A 564 44.97 8.24 27.43
N ARG A 565 44.67 9.00 26.36
CA ARG A 565 44.71 8.57 24.95
C ARG A 565 44.08 7.19 24.73
N THR A 566 42.86 7.06 25.21
CA THR A 566 42.12 5.79 25.18
C THR A 566 40.77 6.01 24.51
N LEU A 567 40.41 5.09 23.62
CA LEU A 567 39.06 4.95 23.07
C LEU A 567 38.45 3.70 23.69
N LYS A 568 37.42 3.88 24.52
CA LYS A 568 36.59 2.79 25.01
C LYS A 568 35.40 2.59 24.08
N ILE A 569 35.11 1.34 23.77
CA ILE A 569 34.08 0.93 22.82
C ILE A 569 33.11 0.06 23.61
N ASN A 570 32.02 0.64 24.08
CA ASN A 570 31.03 -0.06 24.91
C ASN A 570 29.93 -0.61 24.00
N GLY A 571 29.91 -1.92 23.82
CA GLY A 571 28.88 -2.62 23.04
C GLY A 571 27.56 -2.73 23.80
N ILE A 572 26.45 -2.50 23.09
CA ILE A 572 25.08 -2.61 23.61
C ILE A 572 24.36 -3.74 22.88
N GLY A 573 23.53 -4.48 23.62
CA GLY A 573 22.82 -5.65 23.12
C GLY A 573 23.77 -6.81 22.83
N HIS A 574 23.88 -7.24 21.57
CA HIS A 574 24.77 -8.35 21.18
C HIS A 574 26.22 -7.93 20.88
N CYS A 575 26.52 -6.63 20.86
CA CYS A 575 27.86 -6.11 20.59
C CYS A 575 28.81 -6.30 21.78
N SER A 576 30.09 -6.56 21.51
CA SER A 576 31.13 -6.69 22.53
C SER A 576 31.69 -5.34 22.97
N THR A 577 32.24 -5.33 24.19
CA THR A 577 32.96 -4.17 24.73
C THR A 577 34.47 -4.37 24.57
N SER A 578 35.19 -3.33 24.16
CA SER A 578 36.65 -3.34 24.03
C SER A 578 37.24 -1.94 24.30
N SER A 579 38.56 -1.84 24.27
CA SER A 579 39.26 -0.56 24.43
C SER A 579 40.55 -0.59 23.65
N ILE A 580 40.94 0.55 23.09
CA ILE A 580 42.23 0.73 22.40
C ILE A 580 42.94 1.97 22.94
N SER A 581 44.27 1.92 22.96
CA SER A 581 45.13 3.08 23.20
C SER A 581 45.66 3.61 21.87
N TYR A 582 45.84 4.92 21.76
CA TYR A 582 46.21 5.58 20.50
C TYR A 582 47.25 6.68 20.65
#